data_AF-A0A8H5IJ51-F1
#
_entry.id   AF-A0A8H5IJ51-F1
#
_cell.length_a   1.000
_cell.length_b   1.000
_cell.length_c   1.000
_cell.angle_alpha   90.00
_cell.angle_beta   90.00
_cell.angle_gamma   90.00
#
_symmetry.space_group_name_H-M   'P 1'
#
loop_
_entity.id
_entity.type
_entity.pdbx_description
1 polymer ?
#
loop_
_entity_poly.entity_id
_entity_poly.type
_entity_poly.pdbx_seq_one_letter_code
_entity_poly.pdbx_strand_id
1 'polypeptide(L)'
;MEQVKPHATSIFVPAQFAAAAIIEAIEAEVPLVVTVAEHIPVHDMMRVHGVLKSQSKTRLVGPNCPGIIAPEQCRIGIMPHKQYKRGTIGIVSKSGTLSYEAVGSTSSAGLGQSLVVGMGGDMMPGTTLVDALKLFFDHPGTEGIIVIGEIGGEAELRAAEAIKEYRRITKIPKPIVAMVAGKTAPEGRTMGHAGALLQSGDISAEAKAKALADSGAIVVPHPGVMGHVMKDLISSYTDRIREGRYPLPPGLPGLDSVEIGREYLR
;
A
#
# COMPACT_ATOMS: atom_id res chain seq x y z
N MET A 1 -26.70 -5.93 -12.23
CA MET A 1 -26.54 -4.47 -12.37
C MET A 1 -27.84 -3.69 -12.51
N GLU A 2 -28.90 -4.26 -13.09
CA GLU A 2 -30.12 -3.52 -13.45
C GLU A 2 -30.94 -3.00 -12.25
N GLN A 3 -31.07 -3.81 -11.19
CA GLN A 3 -31.93 -3.47 -10.05
C GLN A 3 -31.16 -2.77 -8.93
N VAL A 4 -30.09 -3.38 -8.42
CA VAL A 4 -29.40 -2.93 -7.19
C VAL A 4 -28.16 -2.07 -7.42
N LYS A 5 -27.66 -1.97 -8.66
CA LYS A 5 -26.54 -1.09 -9.08
C LYS A 5 -25.37 -1.05 -8.06
N PRO A 6 -24.78 -2.19 -7.71
CA PRO A 6 -23.75 -2.24 -6.68
C PRO A 6 -22.49 -1.52 -7.15
N HIS A 7 -21.86 -0.76 -6.26
CA HIS A 7 -20.57 -0.12 -6.51
C HIS A 7 -19.39 -1.07 -6.30
N ALA A 8 -19.59 -2.15 -5.55
CA ALA A 8 -18.55 -3.11 -5.22
C ALA A 8 -19.10 -4.51 -4.94
N THR A 9 -18.25 -5.52 -5.06
CA THR A 9 -18.49 -6.90 -4.62
C THR A 9 -17.25 -7.47 -3.93
N SER A 10 -17.47 -8.46 -3.06
CA SER A 10 -16.43 -9.19 -2.35
C SER A 10 -16.51 -10.68 -2.64
N ILE A 11 -15.38 -11.29 -2.98
CA ILE A 11 -15.28 -12.69 -3.37
C ILE A 11 -14.57 -13.47 -2.24
N PHE A 12 -15.36 -14.31 -1.57
CA PHE A 12 -14.95 -15.19 -0.47
C PHE A 12 -15.14 -16.67 -0.81
N VAL A 13 -14.82 -17.05 -2.05
CA VAL A 13 -14.89 -18.44 -2.50
C VAL A 13 -13.51 -19.12 -2.42
N PRO A 14 -13.44 -20.45 -2.30
CA PRO A 14 -12.18 -21.19 -2.38
C PRO A 14 -11.38 -20.86 -3.66
N ALA A 15 -10.05 -20.98 -3.58
CA ALA A 15 -9.11 -20.58 -4.65
C ALA A 15 -9.48 -21.13 -6.04
N GLN A 16 -9.88 -22.40 -6.12
CA GLN A 16 -10.28 -23.09 -7.35
C GLN A 16 -11.50 -22.47 -8.06
N PHE A 17 -12.32 -21.69 -7.35
CA PHE A 17 -13.50 -21.01 -7.89
C PHE A 17 -13.30 -19.50 -8.06
N ALA A 18 -12.22 -18.94 -7.49
CA ALA A 18 -12.04 -17.51 -7.38
C ALA A 18 -11.89 -16.82 -8.74
N ALA A 19 -11.16 -17.41 -9.69
CA ALA A 19 -10.98 -16.81 -11.01
C ALA A 19 -12.30 -16.72 -11.81
N ALA A 20 -13.13 -17.76 -11.76
CA ALA A 20 -14.44 -17.74 -12.41
C ALA A 20 -15.34 -16.65 -11.79
N ALA A 21 -15.40 -16.56 -10.46
CA ALA A 21 -16.17 -15.54 -9.76
C ALA A 21 -15.67 -14.11 -10.06
N ILE A 22 -14.36 -13.91 -10.20
CA ILE A 22 -13.79 -12.60 -10.57
C ILE A 22 -14.22 -12.24 -11.99
N ILE A 23 -14.10 -13.17 -12.94
CA ILE A 23 -14.47 -12.93 -14.34
C ILE A 23 -15.96 -12.62 -14.45
N GLU A 24 -16.82 -13.37 -13.77
CA GLU A 24 -18.26 -13.10 -13.72
C GLU A 24 -18.55 -11.67 -13.19
N ALA A 25 -17.86 -11.24 -12.14
CA ALA A 25 -18.02 -9.89 -11.61
C ALA A 25 -17.53 -8.79 -12.58
N ILE A 26 -16.49 -9.07 -13.37
CA ILE A 26 -15.99 -8.16 -14.42
C ILE A 26 -16.97 -8.09 -15.59
N GLU A 27 -17.51 -9.22 -16.05
CA GLU A 27 -18.51 -9.30 -17.12
C GLU A 27 -19.82 -8.61 -16.71
N ALA A 28 -20.17 -8.69 -15.43
CA ALA A 28 -21.26 -7.93 -14.83
C ALA A 28 -20.91 -6.44 -14.63
N GLU A 29 -19.71 -5.98 -14.98
CA GLU A 29 -19.27 -4.58 -14.87
C GLU A 29 -19.37 -3.99 -13.45
N VAL A 30 -19.19 -4.83 -12.42
CA VAL A 30 -19.17 -4.33 -11.03
C VAL A 30 -17.92 -3.45 -10.84
N PRO A 31 -18.04 -2.17 -10.42
CA PRO A 31 -16.92 -1.24 -10.48
C PRO A 31 -15.70 -1.64 -9.64
N LEU A 32 -15.92 -2.25 -8.48
CA LEU A 32 -14.87 -2.73 -7.59
C LEU A 32 -15.10 -4.19 -7.19
N VAL A 33 -14.10 -5.02 -7.42
CA VAL A 33 -14.05 -6.42 -6.96
C VAL A 33 -12.95 -6.54 -5.92
N VAL A 34 -13.24 -7.14 -4.77
CA VAL A 34 -12.25 -7.44 -3.72
C VAL A 34 -12.18 -8.95 -3.52
N THR A 35 -11.03 -9.56 -3.78
CA THR A 35 -10.83 -11.01 -3.66
C THR A 35 -9.87 -11.32 -2.52
N VAL A 36 -10.34 -12.14 -1.56
CA VAL A 36 -9.55 -12.50 -0.37
C VAL A 36 -8.78 -13.80 -0.56
N ALA A 37 -9.29 -14.72 -1.39
CA ALA A 37 -8.72 -16.05 -1.58
C ALA A 37 -7.21 -16.01 -1.88
N GLU A 38 -6.46 -16.83 -1.18
CA GLU A 38 -5.04 -17.09 -1.41
C GLU A 38 -4.86 -18.39 -2.22
N HIS A 39 -3.68 -18.58 -2.81
CA HIS A 39 -3.30 -19.78 -3.57
C HIS A 39 -4.12 -19.98 -4.85
N ILE A 40 -4.57 -18.89 -5.48
CA ILE A 40 -5.15 -18.96 -6.82
C ILE A 40 -4.02 -19.32 -7.80
N PRO A 41 -4.19 -20.33 -8.67
CA PRO A 41 -3.18 -20.67 -9.66
C PRO A 41 -2.80 -19.47 -10.53
N VAL A 42 -1.50 -19.28 -10.77
CA VAL A 42 -0.97 -18.15 -11.56
C VAL A 42 -1.61 -18.12 -12.96
N HIS A 43 -1.81 -19.27 -13.59
CA HIS A 43 -2.46 -19.38 -14.90
C HIS A 43 -3.90 -18.83 -14.89
N ASP A 44 -4.64 -19.03 -13.81
CA ASP A 44 -5.99 -18.49 -13.68
C ASP A 44 -5.95 -16.98 -13.45
N MET A 45 -4.98 -16.48 -12.68
CA MET A 45 -4.76 -15.04 -12.54
C MET A 45 -4.29 -14.38 -13.84
N MET A 46 -3.53 -15.08 -14.69
CA MET A 46 -3.20 -14.60 -16.05
C MET A 46 -4.46 -14.40 -16.90
N ARG A 47 -5.41 -15.35 -16.84
CA ARG A 47 -6.71 -15.22 -17.51
C ARG A 47 -7.51 -14.03 -16.97
N VAL A 48 -7.60 -13.89 -15.65
CA VAL A 48 -8.26 -12.75 -14.98
C VAL A 48 -7.65 -11.42 -15.43
N HIS A 49 -6.32 -11.31 -15.46
CA HIS A 49 -5.62 -10.11 -15.94
C HIS A 49 -5.87 -9.82 -17.41
N GLY A 50 -6.02 -10.85 -18.25
CA GLY A 50 -6.42 -10.70 -19.65
C GLY A 50 -7.78 -10.03 -19.80
N VAL A 51 -8.78 -10.50 -19.03
CA VAL A 51 -10.13 -9.91 -19.02
C VAL A 51 -10.14 -8.52 -18.38
N LEU A 52 -9.41 -8.31 -17.29
CA LEU A 52 -9.32 -6.98 -16.65
C LEU A 52 -8.78 -5.93 -17.62
N LYS A 53 -7.78 -6.27 -18.44
CA LYS A 53 -7.16 -5.36 -19.41
C LYS A 53 -8.02 -5.09 -20.65
N SER A 54 -9.02 -5.91 -20.96
CA SER A 54 -9.90 -5.71 -22.11
C SER A 54 -11.05 -4.73 -21.84
N GLN A 55 -11.14 -4.20 -20.62
CA GLN A 55 -12.24 -3.34 -20.17
C GLN A 55 -11.72 -2.23 -19.23
N SER A 56 -12.56 -1.25 -18.91
CA SER A 56 -12.19 -0.08 -18.08
C SER A 56 -13.16 0.23 -16.93
N LYS A 57 -14.19 -0.60 -16.74
CA LYS A 57 -15.28 -0.40 -15.78
C LYS A 57 -14.97 -1.00 -14.40
N THR A 58 -14.30 -2.14 -14.35
CA THR A 58 -14.02 -2.90 -13.13
C THR A 58 -12.55 -2.79 -12.72
N ARG A 59 -12.34 -2.58 -11.42
CA ARG A 59 -11.03 -2.67 -10.73
C ARG A 59 -11.02 -3.87 -9.79
N LEU A 60 -9.86 -4.51 -9.63
CA LEU A 60 -9.67 -5.63 -8.71
C LEU A 60 -8.70 -5.26 -7.58
N VAL A 61 -9.07 -5.51 -6.32
CA VAL A 61 -8.15 -5.53 -5.17
C VAL A 61 -7.97 -6.98 -4.73
N GLY A 62 -6.72 -7.36 -4.46
CA GLY A 62 -6.33 -8.75 -4.28
C GLY A 62 -5.92 -9.41 -5.61
N PRO A 63 -5.87 -10.75 -5.69
CA PRO A 63 -6.23 -11.72 -4.65
C PRO A 63 -5.25 -11.75 -3.47
N ASN A 64 -5.42 -12.71 -2.56
CA ASN A 64 -4.60 -12.89 -1.36
C ASN A 64 -4.45 -11.61 -0.55
N CYS A 65 -5.58 -10.96 -0.25
CA CYS A 65 -5.58 -9.66 0.40
C CYS A 65 -6.56 -9.60 1.57
N PRO A 66 -6.29 -8.76 2.58
CA PRO A 66 -7.25 -8.52 3.66
C PRO A 66 -8.42 -7.64 3.20
N GLY A 67 -8.28 -6.94 2.06
CA GLY A 67 -9.26 -6.08 1.43
C GLY A 67 -8.99 -4.58 1.62
N ILE A 68 -10.07 -3.79 1.63
CA ILE A 68 -10.01 -2.33 1.80
C ILE A 68 -10.93 -1.85 2.94
N ILE A 69 -10.51 -0.80 3.63
CA ILE A 69 -11.32 -0.17 4.67
C ILE A 69 -11.11 1.35 4.72
N ALA A 70 -12.22 2.07 4.59
CA ALA A 70 -12.36 3.46 4.97
C ALA A 70 -13.09 3.48 6.33
N PRO A 71 -12.38 3.79 7.44
CA PRO A 71 -12.96 3.66 8.77
C PRO A 71 -14.24 4.49 8.91
N GLU A 72 -15.24 3.90 9.60
CA GLU A 72 -16.58 4.50 9.81
C GLU A 72 -17.38 4.76 8.52
N GLN A 73 -16.94 4.26 7.38
CA GLN A 73 -17.60 4.46 6.08
C GLN A 73 -17.86 3.15 5.36
N CYS A 74 -16.81 2.40 5.03
CA CYS A 74 -16.92 1.17 4.26
C CYS A 74 -15.80 0.19 4.60
N ARG A 75 -16.15 -1.08 4.69
CA ARG A 75 -15.20 -2.19 4.83
C ARG A 75 -15.59 -3.28 3.84
N ILE A 76 -14.62 -3.71 3.06
CA ILE A 76 -14.75 -4.88 2.18
C ILE A 76 -13.54 -5.78 2.42
N GLY A 77 -13.76 -6.93 3.08
CA GLY A 77 -12.71 -7.90 3.40
C GLY A 77 -12.64 -8.32 4.86
N ILE A 78 -11.55 -8.99 5.24
CA ILE A 78 -11.39 -9.72 6.51
C ILE A 78 -10.70 -8.94 7.63
N MET A 79 -10.32 -7.68 7.39
CA MET A 79 -9.59 -6.85 8.36
C MET A 79 -10.30 -6.71 9.72
N PRO A 80 -9.57 -6.71 10.86
CA PRO A 80 -10.17 -6.53 12.19
C PRO A 80 -10.60 -5.07 12.43
N HIS A 81 -11.79 -4.69 11.92
CA HIS A 81 -12.26 -3.30 11.85
C HIS A 81 -12.26 -2.50 13.16
N LYS A 82 -12.35 -3.14 14.34
CA LYS A 82 -12.41 -2.44 15.63
C LYS A 82 -11.14 -1.65 15.98
N GLN A 83 -10.01 -1.96 15.34
CA GLN A 83 -8.72 -1.27 15.57
C GLN A 83 -8.57 -0.01 14.71
N TYR A 84 -9.43 0.16 13.70
CA TYR A 84 -9.37 1.24 12.74
C TYR A 84 -10.12 2.45 13.29
N LYS A 85 -9.56 3.64 13.09
CA LYS A 85 -10.15 4.90 13.52
C LYS A 85 -10.15 5.86 12.35
N ARG A 86 -11.23 6.61 12.16
CA ARG A 86 -11.27 7.65 11.13
C ARG A 86 -10.16 8.67 11.39
N GLY A 87 -9.45 9.04 10.32
CA GLY A 87 -8.31 9.94 10.38
C GLY A 87 -7.78 10.31 9.01
N THR A 88 -6.50 10.68 8.92
CA THR A 88 -5.94 11.32 7.72
C THR A 88 -4.83 10.53 7.03
N ILE A 89 -4.47 9.34 7.52
CA ILE A 89 -3.37 8.55 6.93
C ILE A 89 -3.88 7.51 5.92
N GLY A 90 -3.39 7.60 4.70
CA GLY A 90 -3.59 6.58 3.67
C GLY A 90 -2.55 5.48 3.81
N ILE A 91 -2.95 4.22 3.79
CA ILE A 91 -2.03 3.08 3.95
C ILE A 91 -2.21 2.11 2.78
N VAL A 92 -1.12 1.77 2.08
CA VAL A 92 -1.08 0.63 1.16
C VAL A 92 -0.06 -0.39 1.63
N SER A 93 -0.43 -1.67 1.61
CA SER A 93 0.47 -2.76 1.98
C SER A 93 0.25 -4.03 1.16
N LYS A 94 1.35 -4.71 0.81
CA LYS A 94 1.31 -6.10 0.35
C LYS A 94 0.87 -7.06 1.47
N SER A 95 1.31 -6.79 2.70
CA SER A 95 1.09 -7.66 3.87
C SER A 95 -0.11 -7.23 4.71
N GLY A 96 -1.05 -8.15 4.95
CA GLY A 96 -2.18 -7.89 5.83
C GLY A 96 -1.75 -7.58 7.26
N THR A 97 -0.87 -8.39 7.86
CA THR A 97 -0.42 -8.20 9.24
C THR A 97 0.32 -6.88 9.44
N LEU A 98 1.24 -6.54 8.54
CA LEU A 98 1.97 -5.28 8.64
C LEU A 98 1.06 -4.06 8.45
N SER A 99 -0.01 -4.20 7.64
CA SER A 99 -1.03 -3.15 7.55
C SER A 99 -1.75 -2.93 8.89
N TYR A 100 -2.01 -3.99 9.66
CA TYR A 100 -2.66 -3.90 10.97
C TYR A 100 -1.75 -3.25 12.00
N GLU A 101 -0.45 -3.53 11.97
CA GLU A 101 0.53 -2.88 12.83
C GLU A 101 0.66 -1.39 12.50
N ALA A 102 0.67 -1.01 11.22
CA ALA A 102 0.67 0.38 10.80
C ALA A 102 -0.61 1.12 11.21
N VAL A 103 -1.76 0.46 11.13
CA VAL A 103 -3.06 0.96 11.65
C VAL A 103 -2.96 1.20 13.16
N GLY A 104 -2.45 0.22 13.91
CA GLY A 104 -2.26 0.36 15.35
C GLY A 104 -1.34 1.53 15.71
N SER A 105 -0.19 1.65 15.02
CA SER A 105 0.78 2.71 15.23
C SER A 105 0.19 4.10 14.93
N THR A 106 -0.47 4.28 13.79
CA THR A 106 -1.09 5.56 13.41
C THR A 106 -2.30 5.94 14.27
N SER A 107 -3.13 4.96 14.67
CA SER A 107 -4.23 5.19 15.61
C SER A 107 -3.73 5.57 17.01
N SER A 108 -2.61 4.99 17.47
CA SER A 108 -2.01 5.30 18.76
C SER A 108 -1.35 6.69 18.78
N ALA A 109 -0.81 7.13 17.64
CA ALA A 109 -0.28 8.49 17.47
C ALA A 109 -1.38 9.57 17.37
N GLY A 110 -2.66 9.16 17.28
CA GLY A 110 -3.81 10.05 17.14
C GLY A 110 -4.10 10.51 15.71
N LEU A 111 -3.49 9.86 14.71
CA LEU A 111 -3.63 10.24 13.30
C LEU A 111 -4.81 9.53 12.61
N GLY A 112 -5.12 8.30 13.03
CA GLY A 112 -6.14 7.45 12.40
C GLY A 112 -5.85 7.16 10.93
N GLN A 113 -6.84 6.67 10.18
CA GLN A 113 -6.70 6.30 8.77
C GLN A 113 -7.80 6.93 7.90
N SER A 114 -7.41 7.40 6.72
CA SER A 114 -8.35 7.88 5.70
C SER A 114 -8.88 6.70 4.87
N LEU A 115 -7.98 5.85 4.38
CA LEU A 115 -8.26 4.62 3.67
C LEU A 115 -7.06 3.68 3.77
N VAL A 116 -7.33 2.39 4.02
CA VAL A 116 -6.33 1.33 4.03
C VAL A 116 -6.61 0.37 2.89
N VAL A 117 -5.59 0.11 2.06
CA VAL A 117 -5.62 -0.81 0.92
C VAL A 117 -4.61 -1.93 1.18
N GLY A 118 -5.09 -3.08 1.64
CA GLY A 118 -4.31 -4.30 1.57
C GLY A 118 -4.37 -4.82 0.14
N MET A 119 -3.33 -4.60 -0.66
CA MET A 119 -3.32 -5.00 -2.07
C MET A 119 -3.18 -6.52 -2.26
N GLY A 120 -2.57 -7.18 -1.28
CA GLY A 120 -2.32 -8.61 -1.26
C GLY A 120 -0.90 -9.03 -1.63
N GLY A 121 -0.58 -10.27 -1.26
CA GLY A 121 0.76 -10.85 -1.36
C GLY A 121 1.04 -11.63 -2.64
N ASP A 122 0.07 -11.75 -3.54
CA ASP A 122 0.23 -12.53 -4.78
C ASP A 122 1.12 -11.84 -5.81
N MET A 123 1.73 -12.64 -6.70
CA MET A 123 2.62 -12.15 -7.76
C MET A 123 1.91 -11.31 -8.82
N MET A 124 0.61 -11.54 -9.02
CA MET A 124 -0.23 -10.86 -10.02
C MET A 124 -1.40 -10.14 -9.36
N PRO A 125 -1.16 -9.10 -8.54
CA PRO A 125 -2.23 -8.38 -7.86
C PRO A 125 -3.04 -7.55 -8.88
N GLY A 126 -4.34 -7.41 -8.65
CA GLY A 126 -5.22 -6.56 -9.45
C GLY A 126 -5.01 -5.07 -9.20
N THR A 127 -4.57 -4.69 -7.99
CA THR A 127 -4.20 -3.33 -7.61
C THR A 127 -2.75 -3.33 -7.15
N THR A 128 -1.91 -2.48 -7.72
CA THR A 128 -0.49 -2.38 -7.37
C THR A 128 -0.23 -1.29 -6.32
N LEU A 129 0.99 -1.25 -5.76
CA LEU A 129 1.44 -0.13 -4.92
C LEU A 129 1.29 1.22 -5.66
N VAL A 130 1.58 1.26 -6.96
CA VAL A 130 1.47 2.46 -7.79
C VAL A 130 0.02 2.92 -7.91
N ASP A 131 -0.91 1.99 -8.12
CA ASP A 131 -2.34 2.32 -8.26
C ASP A 131 -2.91 2.92 -6.96
N ALA A 132 -2.54 2.34 -5.81
CA ALA A 132 -2.95 2.86 -4.52
C ALA A 132 -2.27 4.21 -4.19
N LEU A 133 -0.99 4.36 -4.53
CA LEU A 133 -0.26 5.62 -4.37
C LEU A 133 -0.92 6.76 -5.15
N LYS A 134 -1.23 6.53 -6.44
CA LYS A 134 -1.93 7.52 -7.27
C LYS A 134 -3.27 7.92 -6.65
N LEU A 135 -4.03 6.96 -6.12
CA LEU A 135 -5.26 7.26 -5.39
C LEU A 135 -4.98 8.17 -4.18
N PHE A 136 -3.95 7.88 -3.39
CA PHE A 136 -3.63 8.70 -2.21
C PHE A 136 -3.03 10.06 -2.52
N PHE A 137 -2.33 10.23 -3.64
CA PHE A 137 -1.83 11.52 -4.10
C PHE A 137 -2.98 12.51 -4.28
N ASP A 138 -4.08 12.05 -4.85
CA ASP A 138 -5.24 12.90 -5.17
C ASP A 138 -6.33 12.89 -4.08
N HIS A 139 -6.32 11.93 -3.16
CA HIS A 139 -7.38 11.81 -2.15
C HIS A 139 -7.37 12.99 -1.16
N PRO A 140 -8.44 13.81 -1.09
CA PRO A 140 -8.45 15.05 -0.30
C PRO A 140 -8.42 14.81 1.21
N GLY A 141 -8.95 13.68 1.68
CA GLY A 141 -8.93 13.31 3.10
C GLY A 141 -7.62 12.67 3.57
N THR A 142 -6.61 12.57 2.70
CA THR A 142 -5.32 11.97 3.04
C THR A 142 -4.27 13.07 3.20
N GLU A 143 -3.68 13.20 4.38
CA GLU A 143 -2.61 14.16 4.69
C GLU A 143 -1.23 13.51 4.72
N GLY A 144 -1.15 12.20 4.98
CA GLY A 144 0.09 11.43 4.96
C GLY A 144 -0.11 10.04 4.38
N ILE A 145 0.94 9.47 3.79
CA ILE A 145 0.86 8.18 3.09
C ILE A 145 1.87 7.20 3.69
N ILE A 146 1.42 5.99 3.98
CA ILE A 146 2.29 4.87 4.37
C ILE A 146 2.30 3.83 3.24
N VAL A 147 3.49 3.43 2.82
CA VAL A 147 3.72 2.38 1.82
C VAL A 147 4.50 1.25 2.45
N ILE A 148 3.93 0.05 2.44
CA ILE A 148 4.58 -1.14 2.99
C ILE A 148 4.78 -2.16 1.87
N GLY A 149 6.03 -2.24 1.42
CA GLY A 149 6.50 -3.22 0.46
C GLY A 149 7.07 -4.47 1.13
N GLU A 150 7.52 -5.39 0.29
CA GLU A 150 8.11 -6.67 0.68
C GLU A 150 9.17 -7.08 -0.34
N ILE A 151 10.04 -8.03 0.01
CA ILE A 151 10.91 -8.70 -0.97
C ILE A 151 10.11 -9.33 -2.14
N GLY A 152 10.82 -9.63 -3.22
CA GLY A 152 10.26 -10.23 -4.44
C GLY A 152 9.67 -9.21 -5.42
N GLY A 153 10.01 -9.35 -6.70
CA GLY A 153 9.59 -8.44 -7.77
C GLY A 153 10.09 -6.99 -7.61
N GLU A 154 9.48 -6.06 -8.37
CA GLU A 154 9.97 -4.68 -8.49
C GLU A 154 8.90 -3.63 -8.11
N ALA A 155 7.86 -4.03 -7.37
CA ALA A 155 6.74 -3.17 -7.02
C ALA A 155 7.19 -1.88 -6.31
N GLU A 156 8.18 -2.00 -5.42
CA GLU A 156 8.76 -0.90 -4.64
C GLU A 156 9.57 0.06 -5.52
N LEU A 157 10.26 -0.45 -6.55
CA LEU A 157 10.97 0.41 -7.51
C LEU A 157 9.99 1.23 -8.34
N ARG A 158 8.91 0.60 -8.82
CA ARG A 158 7.85 1.30 -9.54
C ARG A 158 7.14 2.33 -8.65
N ALA A 159 6.93 2.00 -7.37
CA ALA A 159 6.40 2.93 -6.38
C ALA A 159 7.34 4.12 -6.17
N ALA A 160 8.65 3.89 -6.05
CA ALA A 160 9.65 4.96 -5.94
C ALA A 160 9.62 5.91 -7.14
N GLU A 161 9.53 5.39 -8.37
CA GLU A 161 9.41 6.23 -9.57
C GLU A 161 8.10 7.04 -9.60
N ALA A 162 6.98 6.44 -9.19
CA ALA A 162 5.70 7.16 -9.07
C ALA A 162 5.76 8.28 -8.02
N ILE A 163 6.46 8.04 -6.90
CA ILE A 163 6.66 9.05 -5.85
C ILE A 163 7.55 10.19 -6.36
N LYS A 164 8.66 9.90 -7.07
CA LYS A 164 9.52 10.93 -7.66
C LYS A 164 8.74 11.82 -8.60
N GLU A 165 7.95 11.23 -9.49
CA GLU A 165 7.14 11.98 -10.45
C GLU A 165 6.10 12.84 -9.72
N TYR A 166 5.39 12.28 -8.74
CA TYR A 166 4.43 13.02 -7.92
C TYR A 166 5.08 14.24 -7.25
N ARG A 167 6.25 14.08 -6.62
CA ARG A 167 6.97 15.19 -5.98
C ARG A 167 7.47 16.24 -6.96
N ARG A 168 7.83 15.84 -8.19
CA ARG A 168 8.31 16.74 -9.24
C ARG A 168 7.21 17.68 -9.72
N ILE A 169 5.98 17.18 -9.86
CA ILE A 169 4.85 17.93 -10.43
C ILE A 169 3.96 18.60 -9.38
N THR A 170 4.07 18.20 -8.10
CA THR A 170 3.19 18.69 -7.03
C THR A 170 3.87 19.75 -6.20
N LYS A 171 3.24 20.92 -6.07
CA LYS A 171 3.79 22.05 -5.30
C LYS A 171 3.97 21.72 -3.81
N ILE A 172 3.02 21.01 -3.24
CA ILE A 172 3.05 20.59 -1.84
C ILE A 172 2.75 19.10 -1.80
N PRO A 173 3.75 18.23 -2.02
CA PRO A 173 3.52 16.79 -1.99
C PRO A 173 3.19 16.36 -0.57
N LYS A 174 2.33 15.36 -0.42
CA LYS A 174 2.02 14.75 0.88
C LYS A 174 3.26 14.04 1.45
N PRO A 175 3.50 14.10 2.76
CA PRO A 175 4.54 13.30 3.41
C PRO A 175 4.30 11.80 3.22
N ILE A 176 5.38 11.06 2.96
CA ILE A 176 5.35 9.61 2.71
C ILE A 176 6.33 8.91 3.65
N VAL A 177 5.83 7.91 4.38
CA VAL A 177 6.63 6.97 5.16
C VAL A 177 6.58 5.61 4.46
N ALA A 178 7.72 4.92 4.40
CA ALA A 178 7.84 3.66 3.70
C ALA A 178 8.55 2.60 4.55
N MET A 179 8.25 1.33 4.28
CA MET A 179 8.97 0.19 4.83
C MET A 179 9.04 -0.92 3.78
N VAL A 180 10.13 -1.68 3.79
CA VAL A 180 10.28 -2.91 3.01
C VAL A 180 10.54 -4.07 3.98
N ALA A 181 9.64 -5.03 4.02
CA ALA A 181 9.78 -6.24 4.82
C ALA A 181 10.73 -7.26 4.15
N GLY A 182 11.30 -8.16 4.94
CA GLY A 182 12.12 -9.29 4.44
C GLY A 182 13.63 -9.03 4.36
N LYS A 183 14.17 -8.03 5.07
CA LYS A 183 15.63 -7.76 5.12
C LYS A 183 16.48 -8.94 5.60
N THR A 184 15.91 -9.79 6.46
CA THR A 184 16.58 -10.97 7.01
C THR A 184 16.14 -12.28 6.34
N ALA A 185 15.44 -12.20 5.21
CA ALA A 185 14.94 -13.38 4.51
C ALA A 185 16.10 -14.17 3.88
N PRO A 186 16.15 -15.50 4.05
CA PRO A 186 17.16 -16.33 3.40
C PRO A 186 16.90 -16.43 1.88
N GLU A 187 17.96 -16.43 1.07
CA GLU A 187 17.87 -16.61 -0.37
C GLU A 187 17.25 -17.96 -0.77
N GLY A 188 16.51 -17.99 -1.88
CA GLY A 188 15.96 -19.23 -2.44
C GLY A 188 14.75 -19.79 -1.68
N ARG A 189 14.18 -19.04 -0.73
CA ARG A 189 13.00 -19.44 0.03
C ARG A 189 11.81 -18.51 -0.25
N THR A 190 10.66 -19.09 -0.54
CA THR A 190 9.39 -18.36 -0.51
C THR A 190 9.01 -18.07 0.94
N MET A 191 8.73 -16.81 1.26
CA MET A 191 8.17 -16.43 2.56
C MET A 191 6.65 -16.70 2.59
N GLY A 192 5.94 -16.20 3.59
CA GLY A 192 4.50 -16.50 3.78
C GLY A 192 3.63 -16.10 2.58
N HIS A 193 3.99 -15.05 1.83
CA HIS A 193 3.28 -14.65 0.61
C HIS A 193 3.92 -15.23 -0.64
N ALA A 194 3.09 -15.66 -1.61
CA ALA A 194 3.56 -16.20 -2.88
C ALA A 194 4.47 -15.24 -3.67
N GLY A 195 4.23 -13.92 -3.58
CA GLY A 195 5.05 -12.89 -4.20
C GLY A 195 6.29 -12.47 -3.40
N ALA A 196 6.51 -13.04 -2.22
CA ALA A 196 7.68 -12.83 -1.38
C ALA A 196 8.71 -13.94 -1.60
N LEU A 197 9.08 -14.14 -2.87
CA LEU A 197 10.14 -15.04 -3.30
C LEU A 197 11.38 -14.20 -3.66
N LEU A 198 12.52 -14.51 -3.04
CA LEU A 198 13.81 -13.91 -3.37
C LEU A 198 14.66 -14.92 -4.15
N GLN A 199 14.83 -14.66 -5.44
CA GLN A 199 15.69 -15.44 -6.34
C GLN A 199 17.09 -14.82 -6.43
N SER A 200 18.08 -15.62 -6.84
CA SER A 200 19.42 -15.10 -7.09
C SER A 200 19.38 -14.06 -8.22
N GLY A 201 19.86 -12.85 -7.92
CA GLY A 201 19.80 -11.70 -8.84
C GLY A 201 18.59 -10.79 -8.65
N ASP A 202 17.65 -11.14 -7.78
CA ASP A 202 16.54 -10.24 -7.41
C ASP A 202 17.04 -9.01 -6.65
N ILE A 203 16.23 -7.95 -6.71
CA ILE A 203 16.51 -6.70 -6.01
C ILE A 203 16.30 -6.91 -4.51
N SER A 204 17.37 -6.70 -3.73
CA SER A 204 17.35 -6.88 -2.28
C SER A 204 16.39 -5.92 -1.57
N ALA A 205 15.97 -6.29 -0.36
CA ALA A 205 15.15 -5.42 0.48
C ALA A 205 15.82 -4.07 0.74
N GLU A 206 17.15 -4.04 0.92
CA GLU A 206 17.94 -2.83 1.10
C GLU A 206 17.92 -1.96 -0.15
N ALA A 207 18.08 -2.56 -1.34
CA ALA A 207 18.04 -1.83 -2.60
C ALA A 207 16.65 -1.21 -2.86
N LYS A 208 15.58 -1.95 -2.56
CA LYS A 208 14.19 -1.43 -2.62
C LYS A 208 13.96 -0.30 -1.62
N ALA A 209 14.41 -0.48 -0.38
CA ALA A 209 14.33 0.54 0.66
C ALA A 209 15.10 1.80 0.24
N LYS A 210 16.31 1.66 -0.32
CA LYS A 210 17.10 2.76 -0.85
C LYS A 210 16.38 3.49 -1.98
N ALA A 211 15.77 2.77 -2.92
CA ALA A 211 15.00 3.41 -4.01
C ALA A 211 13.83 4.26 -3.48
N LEU A 212 13.10 3.76 -2.48
CA LEU A 212 12.04 4.52 -1.81
C LEU A 212 12.60 5.73 -1.06
N ALA A 213 13.73 5.61 -0.38
CA ALA A 213 14.39 6.74 0.26
C ALA A 213 14.81 7.81 -0.76
N ASP A 214 15.43 7.41 -1.87
CA ASP A 214 15.86 8.28 -2.97
C ASP A 214 14.66 8.96 -3.67
N SER A 215 13.45 8.40 -3.55
CA SER A 215 12.22 9.05 -4.01
C SER A 215 11.72 10.18 -3.11
N GLY A 216 12.30 10.34 -1.92
CA GLY A 216 11.90 11.32 -0.90
C GLY A 216 10.91 10.77 0.13
N ALA A 217 10.71 9.45 0.20
CA ALA A 217 9.97 8.83 1.31
C ALA A 217 10.89 8.61 2.52
N ILE A 218 10.33 8.68 3.73
CA ILE A 218 11.06 8.35 4.95
C ILE A 218 10.95 6.86 5.21
N VAL A 219 12.08 6.15 5.11
CA VAL A 219 12.10 4.69 5.31
C VAL A 219 12.30 4.36 6.78
N VAL A 220 11.40 3.55 7.34
CA VAL A 220 11.43 3.11 8.73
C VAL A 220 11.79 1.62 8.84
N PRO A 221 12.36 1.18 9.99
CA PRO A 221 12.79 -0.21 10.16
C PRO A 221 11.64 -1.19 10.42
N HIS A 222 10.55 -0.76 11.06
CA HIS A 222 9.40 -1.61 11.41
C HIS A 222 8.12 -0.77 11.52
N PRO A 223 6.91 -1.36 11.46
CA PRO A 223 5.67 -0.60 11.38
C PRO A 223 5.29 0.10 12.68
N GLY A 224 5.78 -0.39 13.83
CA GLY A 224 5.51 0.19 15.16
C GLY A 224 5.87 1.67 15.30
N VAL A 225 6.87 2.17 14.56
CA VAL A 225 7.29 3.59 14.61
C VAL A 225 6.57 4.48 13.59
N MET A 226 5.81 3.92 12.65
CA MET A 226 5.26 4.67 11.52
C MET A 226 4.35 5.82 11.96
N GLY A 227 3.52 5.62 12.98
CA GLY A 227 2.60 6.63 13.49
C GLY A 227 3.31 7.85 14.07
N HIS A 228 4.33 7.64 14.90
CA HIS A 228 5.10 8.75 15.48
C HIS A 228 5.93 9.47 14.41
N VAL A 229 6.63 8.73 13.55
CA VAL A 229 7.39 9.33 12.44
C VAL A 229 6.50 10.14 11.51
N MET A 230 5.31 9.62 11.18
CA MET A 230 4.35 10.35 10.34
C MET A 230 3.85 11.63 11.02
N LYS A 231 3.56 11.57 12.33
CA LYS A 231 3.10 12.73 13.10
C LYS A 231 4.12 13.86 13.09
N ASP A 232 5.38 13.52 13.37
CA ASP A 232 6.48 14.49 13.38
C ASP A 232 6.71 15.08 11.98
N LEU A 233 6.61 14.23 10.95
CA LEU A 233 6.75 14.64 9.56
C LEU A 233 5.65 15.61 9.12
N ILE A 234 4.39 15.35 9.49
CA ILE A 234 3.26 16.27 9.21
C ILE A 234 3.45 17.60 9.93
N SER A 235 3.90 17.59 11.20
CA SER A 235 4.20 18.82 11.93
C SER A 235 5.26 19.65 11.22
N SER A 236 6.39 19.02 10.86
CA SER A 236 7.49 19.67 10.15
C SER A 236 7.06 20.25 8.79
N TYR A 237 6.22 19.54 8.03
CA TYR A 237 5.65 20.06 6.78
C TYR A 237 4.81 21.30 7.03
N THR A 238 3.96 21.27 8.06
CA THR A 238 3.07 22.38 8.41
C THR A 238 3.87 23.64 8.78
N ASP A 239 4.91 23.49 9.59
CA ASP A 239 5.76 24.61 10.02
C ASP A 239 6.52 25.21 8.85
N ARG A 240 7.12 24.37 7.98
CA ARG A 240 7.81 24.85 6.77
C ARG A 240 6.87 25.62 5.84
N ILE A 241 5.65 25.13 5.63
CA ILE A 241 4.65 25.81 4.80
C ILE A 241 4.29 27.18 5.40
N ARG A 242 4.11 27.26 6.73
CA ARG A 242 3.84 28.54 7.43
C ARG A 242 4.96 29.55 7.26
N GLU A 243 6.21 29.09 7.21
CA GLU A 243 7.39 29.93 6.99
C GLU A 243 7.66 30.24 5.51
N GLY A 244 6.76 29.85 4.59
CA GLY A 244 6.93 30.06 3.15
C GLY A 244 8.01 29.18 2.50
N ARG A 245 8.47 28.12 3.19
CA ARG A 245 9.46 27.16 2.69
C ARG A 245 8.78 26.00 1.97
N TYR A 246 9.36 25.54 0.86
CA TYR A 246 8.85 24.35 0.15
C TYR A 246 8.98 23.09 1.04
N PRO A 247 8.02 22.15 0.99
CA PRO A 247 8.17 20.87 1.67
C PRO A 247 9.34 20.10 1.06
N LEU A 248 10.16 19.47 1.92
CA LEU A 248 11.48 18.86 1.67
C LEU A 248 11.88 18.67 0.19
N PRO A 249 13.00 19.27 -0.28
CA PRO A 249 13.45 19.11 -1.65
C PRO A 249 13.79 17.63 -1.97
N PRO A 250 13.66 17.20 -3.24
CA PRO A 250 14.15 15.89 -3.66
C PRO A 250 15.66 15.76 -3.40
N GLY A 251 16.08 14.65 -2.81
CA GLY A 251 17.51 14.32 -2.71
C GLY A 251 18.29 15.00 -1.59
N LEU A 252 17.69 15.23 -0.41
CA LEU A 252 18.51 15.36 0.81
C LEU A 252 19.16 13.98 1.10
N PRO A 253 20.49 13.85 0.99
CA PRO A 253 21.20 12.74 1.61
C PRO A 253 21.09 12.99 3.12
N GLY A 254 20.36 12.14 3.82
CA GLY A 254 20.18 12.28 5.26
C GLY A 254 19.18 13.38 5.64
N LEU A 255 17.95 12.96 5.97
CA LEU A 255 17.57 13.17 7.36
C LEU A 255 18.56 12.34 8.15
N ASP A 256 19.66 12.97 8.51
CA ASP A 256 20.81 12.34 9.11
C ASP A 256 20.46 12.02 10.55
N SER A 257 19.44 11.20 10.81
CA SER A 257 18.94 10.95 12.16
C SER A 257 18.69 12.24 12.98
N VAL A 258 18.46 13.38 12.30
CA VAL A 258 18.38 14.69 12.96
C VAL A 258 16.98 14.82 13.55
N GLU A 259 16.93 14.46 14.82
CA GLU A 259 15.90 14.70 15.83
C GLU A 259 14.54 14.01 15.66
N ILE A 260 14.07 13.75 14.44
CA ILE A 260 12.84 12.98 14.23
C ILE A 260 13.18 11.48 14.31
N GLY A 261 13.16 10.93 15.52
CA GLY A 261 13.13 9.48 15.72
C GLY A 261 14.38 8.79 16.26
N ARG A 262 15.45 9.51 16.68
CA ARG A 262 16.62 8.84 17.32
C ARG A 262 16.26 8.02 18.55
N GLU A 263 15.18 8.39 19.25
CA GLU A 263 14.67 7.67 20.41
C GLU A 263 13.90 6.39 20.02
N TYR A 264 13.36 6.33 18.80
CA TYR A 264 12.53 5.22 18.31
C TYR A 264 13.25 4.26 17.35
N LEU A 265 14.46 4.62 16.90
CA LEU A 265 15.28 3.83 15.97
C LEU A 265 16.35 2.95 16.68
N ARG A 266 16.32 2.88 18.01
CA ARG A 266 17.21 2.04 18.83
C ARG A 266 16.59 0.69 19.16
#